data_AF-A0A1S3BGW0-F1
#
_entry.id   AF-A0A1S3BGW0-F1
#
_cell.length_a   1.000
_cell.length_b   1.000
_cell.length_c   1.000
_cell.angle_alpha   90.00
_cell.angle_beta   90.00
_cell.angle_gamma   90.00
#
_symmetry.space_group_name_H-M   'P 1'
#
loop_
_entity.id
_entity.type
_entity.pdbx_description
1 polymer ?
#
loop_
_entity_poly.entity_id
_entity_poly.type
_entity_poly.pdbx_seq_one_letter_code
_entity_poly.pdbx_strand_id
1 'polypeptide(L)'
;MVKALPLHLGIVKSFPKFDSSFDLPPSPQLLSARLPGSGFNRLPLSRKFPPIFQKVSATGEKTSLLGAWTQDSALQFRDESPVSIELKSISSELEFDKAIADAEERNELVILVWMANWCRNYIYLKPQLERLAADYYPRLQFYCIDVNMVPHKLVVRAGLAMPAIQLWKDGKKQDEVVGLYKAYLVVNDVRKMIERELTDE
;
A
#
# COMPACT_ATOMS: atom_id res chain seq x y z
N MET A 1 -45.77 -8.19 49.97
CA MET A 1 -45.99 -7.00 49.11
C MET A 1 -44.85 -6.92 48.11
N VAL A 2 -45.06 -7.44 46.90
CA VAL A 2 -44.06 -7.48 45.83
C VAL A 2 -44.46 -6.42 44.81
N LYS A 3 -43.66 -5.36 44.66
CA LYS A 3 -43.86 -4.33 43.64
C LYS A 3 -43.22 -4.80 42.32
N ALA A 4 -44.07 -5.11 41.34
CA ALA A 4 -43.67 -5.28 39.96
C ALA A 4 -43.48 -3.90 39.30
N LEU A 5 -42.36 -3.70 38.60
CA LEU A 5 -42.17 -2.57 37.66
C LEU A 5 -42.61 -2.99 36.25
N PRO A 6 -43.27 -2.10 35.49
CA PRO A 6 -43.79 -2.41 34.17
C PRO A 6 -42.75 -2.28 33.04
N LEU A 7 -42.93 -3.15 32.05
CA LEU A 7 -42.22 -3.24 30.77
C LEU A 7 -42.39 -1.97 29.93
N HIS A 8 -41.29 -1.38 29.48
CA HIS A 8 -41.31 -0.27 28.53
C HIS A 8 -41.40 -0.80 27.10
N LEU A 9 -42.49 -0.42 26.42
CA LEU A 9 -42.79 -0.72 25.03
C LEU A 9 -41.84 0.08 24.12
N GLY A 10 -40.98 -0.62 23.37
CA GLY A 10 -40.05 -0.04 22.41
C GLY A 10 -40.75 0.45 21.15
N ILE A 11 -40.65 1.75 20.89
CA ILE A 11 -41.14 2.46 19.71
C ILE A 11 -40.41 1.97 18.45
N VAL A 12 -41.18 1.54 17.45
CA VAL A 12 -40.73 1.23 16.09
C VAL A 12 -40.38 2.55 15.40
N LYS A 13 -39.10 2.78 15.12
CA LYS A 13 -38.65 3.89 14.26
C LYS A 13 -38.68 3.43 12.81
N SER A 14 -39.53 4.08 12.02
CA SER A 14 -39.62 3.94 10.57
C SER A 14 -38.39 4.56 9.90
N PHE A 15 -37.83 3.86 8.92
CA PHE A 15 -36.81 4.38 8.02
C PHE A 15 -37.47 5.16 6.87
N PRO A 16 -36.94 6.33 6.47
CA PRO A 16 -37.37 7.00 5.24
C PRO A 16 -36.85 6.25 4.02
N LYS A 17 -37.75 5.89 3.09
CA LYS A 17 -37.42 5.44 1.74
C LYS A 17 -36.79 6.60 0.98
N PHE A 18 -35.58 6.39 0.48
CA PHE A 18 -34.89 7.31 -0.41
C PHE A 18 -35.21 6.90 -1.85
N ASP A 19 -36.30 7.42 -2.39
CA ASP A 19 -36.56 7.36 -3.83
C ASP A 19 -35.68 8.42 -4.50
N SER A 20 -34.69 7.98 -5.28
CA SER A 20 -33.96 8.85 -6.20
C SER A 20 -34.03 8.27 -7.60
N SER A 21 -34.97 8.81 -8.38
CA SER A 21 -34.98 8.70 -9.83
C SER A 21 -33.83 9.57 -10.34
N PHE A 22 -32.74 8.95 -10.78
CA PHE A 22 -31.66 9.66 -11.47
C PHE A 22 -32.06 9.85 -12.93
N ASP A 23 -32.55 11.04 -13.25
CA ASP A 23 -32.69 11.49 -14.63
C ASP A 23 -31.29 11.68 -15.24
N LEU A 24 -30.96 10.84 -16.22
CA LEU A 24 -29.75 10.96 -17.03
C LEU A 24 -29.86 12.20 -17.94
N PRO A 25 -28.85 13.09 -18.00
CA PRO A 25 -28.81 14.12 -19.04
C PRO A 25 -28.48 13.50 -20.41
N PRO A 26 -29.04 14.02 -21.52
CA PRO A 26 -28.77 13.51 -22.85
C PRO A 26 -27.34 13.80 -23.31
N SER A 27 -26.73 12.80 -23.94
CA SER A 27 -25.40 12.86 -24.56
C SER A 27 -25.27 14.02 -25.55
N PRO A 28 -24.28 14.93 -25.40
CA PRO A 28 -23.96 15.88 -26.44
C PRO A 28 -23.27 15.19 -27.62
N GLN A 29 -23.81 15.43 -28.82
CA GLN A 29 -23.36 14.86 -30.08
C GLN A 29 -21.94 15.31 -30.43
N LEU A 30 -21.12 14.36 -30.85
CA LEU A 30 -19.76 14.55 -31.36
C LEU A 30 -19.76 15.36 -32.66
N LEU A 31 -19.25 16.58 -32.60
CA LEU A 31 -18.86 17.35 -33.78
C LEU A 31 -17.40 17.02 -34.12
N SER A 32 -17.23 16.40 -35.29
CA SER A 32 -15.95 16.06 -35.90
C SER A 32 -15.20 17.32 -36.32
N ALA A 33 -14.17 17.70 -35.56
CA ALA A 33 -13.19 18.70 -35.95
C ALA A 33 -11.89 18.00 -36.35
N ARG A 34 -11.62 17.99 -37.67
CA ARG A 34 -10.37 17.55 -38.27
C ARG A 34 -9.26 18.55 -37.91
N LEU A 35 -8.24 18.11 -37.20
CA LEU A 35 -6.98 18.86 -37.08
C LEU A 35 -6.00 18.37 -38.17
N PRO A 36 -5.33 19.28 -38.90
CA PRO A 36 -4.32 18.92 -39.86
C PRO A 36 -3.05 18.44 -39.14
N GLY A 37 -2.50 17.31 -39.61
CA GLY A 37 -1.28 16.71 -39.10
C GLY A 37 -0.08 17.65 -39.25
N SER A 38 0.49 18.03 -38.11
CA SER A 38 1.80 18.66 -38.03
C SER A 38 2.85 17.56 -37.86
N GLY A 39 3.57 17.28 -38.95
CA GLY A 39 4.68 16.33 -38.97
C GLY A 39 5.85 16.84 -38.14
N PHE A 40 6.20 16.09 -37.10
CA PHE A 40 7.47 16.24 -36.38
C PHE A 40 8.63 15.87 -37.31
N ASN A 41 9.35 16.87 -37.80
CA ASN A 41 10.59 16.65 -38.52
C ASN A 41 11.70 16.19 -37.57
N ARG A 42 12.41 15.17 -38.04
CA ARG A 42 13.48 14.42 -37.36
C ARG A 42 14.65 15.33 -36.98
N LEU A 43 15.09 15.24 -35.73
CA LEU A 43 16.42 15.67 -35.29
C LEU A 43 17.42 14.52 -35.47
N PRO A 44 18.56 14.69 -36.15
CA PRO A 44 19.65 13.74 -36.11
C PRO A 44 20.65 14.13 -35.00
N LEU A 45 20.67 13.39 -33.89
CA LEU A 45 21.78 13.47 -32.93
C LEU A 45 22.94 12.59 -33.42
N SER A 46 23.97 13.24 -33.97
CA SER A 46 25.29 12.65 -34.15
C SER A 46 25.94 12.42 -32.78
N ARG A 47 26.08 11.16 -32.36
CA ARG A 47 26.94 10.77 -31.24
C ARG A 47 28.17 10.05 -31.79
N LYS A 48 29.30 10.76 -31.79
CA LYS A 48 30.63 10.21 -31.99
C LYS A 48 31.08 9.55 -30.68
N PHE A 49 31.38 8.26 -30.71
CA PHE A 49 32.12 7.58 -29.64
C PHE A 49 33.62 7.60 -29.98
N PRO A 50 34.53 7.94 -29.04
CA PRO A 50 35.94 7.64 -29.19
C PRO A 50 36.24 6.20 -28.72
N PRO A 51 37.19 5.49 -29.36
CA PRO A 51 37.68 4.21 -28.84
C PRO A 51 38.82 4.48 -27.85
N ILE A 52 38.79 3.84 -26.67
CA ILE A 52 39.99 3.73 -25.83
C ILE A 52 40.24 2.24 -25.58
N PHE A 53 41.20 1.74 -26.33
CA PHE A 53 41.92 0.50 -26.11
C PHE A 53 43.06 0.82 -25.15
N GLN A 54 43.07 0.26 -23.94
CA GLN A 54 44.31 0.07 -23.19
C GLN A 54 44.32 -1.29 -22.50
N LYS A 55 45.21 -2.13 -23.00
CA LYS A 55 45.63 -3.42 -22.48
C LYS A 55 46.77 -3.15 -21.50
N VAL A 56 46.62 -3.57 -20.24
CA VAL A 56 47.73 -3.63 -19.28
C VAL A 56 47.86 -5.07 -18.82
N SER A 57 48.98 -5.68 -19.18
CA SER A 57 49.46 -6.93 -18.59
C SER A 57 50.81 -6.64 -17.94
N ALA A 58 50.90 -6.85 -16.64
CA ALA A 58 52.17 -6.92 -15.93
C ALA A 58 52.08 -8.06 -14.92
N THR A 59 53.04 -8.97 -15.02
CA THR A 59 53.15 -10.26 -14.36
C THR A 59 54.23 -10.17 -13.29
N GLY A 60 54.00 -10.74 -12.10
CA GLY A 60 55.03 -11.11 -11.11
C GLY A 60 55.56 -9.97 -10.22
N GLU A 61 55.92 -10.14 -8.94
CA GLU A 61 56.05 -11.30 -8.06
C GLU A 61 55.96 -10.83 -6.58
N LYS A 62 55.33 -11.68 -5.76
CA LYS A 62 55.65 -12.09 -4.37
C LYS A 62 56.63 -11.23 -3.53
N THR A 63 56.14 -10.72 -2.39
CA THR A 63 56.84 -10.83 -1.09
C THR A 63 55.87 -10.93 0.07
N SER A 64 56.04 -11.99 0.85
CA SER A 64 55.50 -12.26 2.20
C SER A 64 56.01 -11.21 3.19
N LEU A 65 55.16 -10.72 4.10
CA LEU A 65 55.50 -10.56 5.53
C LEU A 65 54.22 -10.57 6.38
N LEU A 66 54.25 -11.39 7.42
CA LEU A 66 53.24 -11.56 8.45
C LEU A 66 53.05 -10.27 9.26
N GLY A 67 51.80 -9.84 9.38
CA GLY A 67 51.37 -8.89 10.39
C GLY A 67 50.04 -9.38 10.95
N ALA A 68 50.09 -10.03 12.10
CA ALA A 68 48.92 -10.37 12.89
C ALA A 68 48.26 -9.07 13.34
N TRP A 69 47.12 -8.74 12.73
CA TRP A 69 46.20 -7.73 13.26
C TRP A 69 45.08 -8.47 13.98
N THR A 70 45.31 -8.77 15.26
CA THR A 70 44.22 -8.94 16.22
C THR A 70 43.67 -7.56 16.51
N GLN A 71 42.50 -7.26 15.95
CA GLN A 71 41.67 -6.18 16.44
C GLN A 71 40.28 -6.76 16.69
N ASP A 72 40.05 -7.09 17.95
CA ASP A 72 38.73 -7.07 18.59
C ASP A 72 37.89 -5.97 17.94
N SER A 73 36.98 -6.37 17.07
CA SER A 73 35.98 -5.49 16.50
C SER A 73 34.67 -6.18 16.80
N ALA A 74 34.02 -5.65 17.82
CA ALA A 74 32.65 -5.97 18.23
C ALA A 74 31.86 -6.45 17.03
N LEU A 75 31.55 -7.76 17.01
CA LEU A 75 30.64 -8.29 16.00
C LEU A 75 29.33 -7.54 16.20
N GLN A 76 29.12 -6.64 15.25
CA GLN A 76 27.91 -5.91 14.99
C GLN A 76 26.75 -6.86 15.24
N PHE A 77 25.90 -6.50 16.20
CA PHE A 77 24.54 -6.98 16.20
C PHE A 77 23.96 -6.54 14.86
N ARG A 78 24.06 -7.41 13.86
CA ARG A 78 23.32 -7.26 12.62
C ARG A 78 21.88 -7.36 13.08
N ASP A 79 21.19 -6.23 13.07
CA ASP A 79 19.74 -6.22 13.15
C ASP A 79 19.27 -7.02 11.94
N GLU A 80 19.00 -8.31 12.13
CA GLU A 80 18.51 -9.23 11.09
C GLU A 80 17.03 -8.95 10.79
N SER A 81 16.69 -7.67 10.64
CA SER A 81 15.39 -7.22 10.19
C SER A 81 15.26 -7.49 8.68
N PRO A 82 14.12 -8.02 8.21
CA PRO A 82 13.94 -8.35 6.80
C PRO A 82 13.95 -7.08 5.96
N VAL A 83 14.54 -7.13 4.75
CA VAL A 83 14.60 -6.00 3.82
C VAL A 83 13.24 -5.71 3.15
N SER A 84 12.37 -6.72 3.08
CA SER A 84 11.02 -6.62 2.54
C SER A 84 10.15 -7.74 3.09
N ILE A 85 8.88 -7.46 3.33
CA ILE A 85 7.89 -8.43 3.78
C ILE A 85 6.72 -8.45 2.80
N GLU A 86 6.38 -9.65 2.33
CA GLU A 86 5.23 -9.85 1.46
C GLU A 86 3.92 -9.52 2.20
N LEU A 87 3.03 -8.78 1.52
CA LEU A 87 1.72 -8.42 2.06
C LEU A 87 0.82 -9.66 2.10
N LYS A 88 0.24 -9.97 3.26
CA LYS A 88 -0.63 -11.14 3.43
C LYS A 88 -1.94 -10.94 2.68
N SER A 89 -2.34 -11.88 1.83
CA SER A 89 -3.61 -11.78 1.11
C SER A 89 -4.81 -12.13 2.01
N ILE A 90 -5.88 -11.35 1.93
CA ILE A 90 -7.19 -11.68 2.48
C ILE A 90 -8.13 -11.97 1.30
N SER A 91 -8.74 -13.17 1.32
CA SER A 91 -9.56 -13.69 0.23
C SER A 91 -11.04 -13.88 0.62
N SER A 92 -11.39 -13.76 1.90
CA SER A 92 -12.76 -13.95 2.39
C SER A 92 -13.13 -12.96 3.50
N GLU A 93 -14.44 -12.80 3.74
CA GLU A 93 -14.97 -12.00 4.86
C GLU A 93 -14.52 -12.57 6.22
N LEU A 94 -14.45 -13.89 6.35
CA LEU A 94 -13.99 -14.54 7.58
C LEU A 94 -12.50 -14.28 7.85
N GLU A 95 -11.65 -14.29 6.82
CA GLU A 95 -10.23 -13.94 6.96
C GLU A 95 -10.04 -12.46 7.32
N PHE A 96 -10.87 -11.57 6.76
CA PHE A 96 -10.89 -10.16 7.12
C PHE A 96 -11.24 -9.97 8.59
N ASP A 97 -12.38 -10.52 9.03
CA ASP A 97 -12.87 -10.36 10.38
C ASP A 97 -11.87 -10.94 11.40
N LYS A 98 -11.25 -12.08 11.07
CA LYS A 98 -10.18 -12.67 11.87
C LYS A 98 -8.95 -11.78 11.95
N ALA A 99 -8.47 -11.23 10.82
CA ALA A 99 -7.29 -10.37 10.82
C ALA A 99 -7.48 -9.12 11.68
N ILE A 100 -8.68 -8.53 11.66
CA ILE A 100 -9.04 -7.39 12.49
C ILE A 100 -9.17 -7.77 13.97
N ALA A 101 -9.86 -8.87 14.28
CA ALA A 101 -10.02 -9.34 15.66
C ALA A 101 -8.67 -9.73 16.31
N ASP A 102 -7.82 -10.44 15.57
CA ASP A 102 -6.48 -10.84 16.02
C ASP A 102 -5.62 -9.61 16.35
N ALA A 103 -5.76 -8.52 15.59
CA ALA A 103 -5.03 -7.28 15.84
C ALA A 103 -5.59 -6.48 17.02
N GLU A 104 -6.92 -6.46 17.18
CA GLU A 104 -7.59 -5.84 18.33
C GLU A 104 -7.19 -6.53 19.65
N GLU A 105 -7.10 -7.86 19.67
CA GLU A 105 -6.62 -8.62 20.84
C GLU A 105 -5.18 -8.24 21.23
N ARG A 106 -4.35 -7.90 20.25
CA ARG A 106 -2.94 -7.52 20.46
C ARG A 106 -2.74 -6.01 20.61
N ASN A 107 -3.78 -5.19 20.50
CA ASN A 107 -3.69 -3.73 20.43
C ASN A 107 -2.71 -3.26 19.33
N GLU A 108 -2.74 -3.92 18.17
CA GLU A 108 -1.87 -3.64 17.03
C GLU A 108 -2.63 -2.87 15.93
N LEU A 109 -1.91 -2.03 15.18
CA LEU A 109 -2.47 -1.41 13.97
C LEU A 109 -2.40 -2.39 12.80
N VAL A 110 -3.35 -2.25 11.88
CA VAL A 110 -3.39 -3.03 10.64
C VAL A 110 -3.45 -2.11 9.43
N ILE A 111 -2.63 -2.40 8.44
CA ILE A 111 -2.71 -1.76 7.13
C ILE A 111 -3.41 -2.68 6.14
N LEU A 112 -4.53 -2.21 5.58
CA LEU A 112 -5.27 -2.89 4.55
C LEU A 112 -5.07 -2.21 3.20
N VAL A 113 -4.51 -2.92 2.25
CA VAL A 113 -4.27 -2.45 0.89
C VAL A 113 -5.32 -3.04 -0.03
N TRP A 114 -6.36 -2.26 -0.29
CA TRP A 114 -7.36 -2.58 -1.29
C TRP A 114 -6.77 -2.37 -2.68
N MET A 115 -6.79 -3.43 -3.49
CA MET A 115 -6.07 -3.47 -4.76
C MET A 115 -6.83 -4.23 -5.83
N ALA A 116 -6.33 -4.12 -7.06
CA ALA A 116 -6.70 -4.99 -8.17
C ALA A 116 -5.46 -5.29 -9.00
N ASN A 117 -5.35 -6.52 -9.50
CA ASN A 117 -4.19 -6.94 -10.30
C ASN A 117 -4.06 -6.19 -11.63
N TRP A 118 -5.14 -5.60 -12.15
CA TRP A 118 -5.12 -4.75 -13.34
C TRP A 118 -4.75 -3.29 -13.04
N CYS A 119 -4.65 -2.88 -11.76
CA CYS A 119 -4.34 -1.51 -11.39
C CYS A 119 -2.84 -1.22 -11.47
N ARG A 120 -2.43 -0.48 -12.51
CA ARG A 120 -1.03 -0.12 -12.75
C ARG A 120 -0.38 0.61 -11.58
N ASN A 121 -1.12 1.48 -10.88
CA ASN A 121 -0.59 2.19 -9.72
C ASN A 121 -0.27 1.23 -8.57
N TYR A 122 -1.12 0.22 -8.33
CA TYR A 122 -0.85 -0.81 -7.32
C TYR A 122 0.38 -1.66 -7.68
N ILE A 123 0.52 -2.08 -8.94
CA ILE A 123 1.66 -2.89 -9.39
C ILE A 123 3.00 -2.20 -9.05
N TYR A 124 3.10 -0.89 -9.24
CA TYR A 124 4.30 -0.12 -8.89
C TYR A 124 4.44 0.19 -7.40
N LEU A 125 3.32 0.25 -6.69
CA LEU A 125 3.27 0.57 -5.26
C LEU A 125 3.66 -0.63 -4.38
N LYS A 126 3.24 -1.85 -4.76
CA LYS A 126 3.47 -3.09 -4.00
C LYS A 126 4.90 -3.23 -3.46
N PRO A 127 5.97 -3.18 -4.28
CA PRO A 127 7.33 -3.40 -3.77
C PRO A 127 7.78 -2.33 -2.76
N GLN A 128 7.18 -1.14 -2.75
CA GLN A 128 7.50 -0.09 -1.78
C GLN A 128 6.72 -0.28 -0.48
N LEU A 129 5.48 -0.78 -0.56
CA LEU A 129 4.72 -1.18 0.63
C LEU A 129 5.34 -2.38 1.33
N GLU A 130 5.91 -3.34 0.59
CA GLU A 130 6.61 -4.50 1.18
C GLU A 130 7.88 -4.09 1.93
N ARG A 131 8.60 -3.07 1.44
CA ARG A 131 9.72 -2.47 2.17
C ARG A 131 9.25 -1.70 3.40
N LEU A 132 8.16 -0.94 3.28
CA LEU A 132 7.57 -0.25 4.42
C LEU A 132 7.08 -1.25 5.49
N ALA A 133 6.51 -2.38 5.08
CA ALA A 133 6.07 -3.43 6.00
C ALA A 133 7.24 -4.03 6.78
N ALA A 134 8.40 -4.17 6.13
CA ALA A 134 9.65 -4.57 6.78
C ALA A 134 10.07 -3.57 7.87
N ASP A 135 9.99 -2.25 7.62
CA ASP A 135 10.35 -1.21 8.58
C ASP A 135 9.54 -1.28 9.89
N TYR A 136 8.30 -1.79 9.84
CA TYR A 136 7.42 -1.88 11.01
C TYR A 136 7.24 -3.30 11.56
N TYR A 137 7.98 -4.29 11.05
CA TYR A 137 7.86 -5.66 11.53
C TYR A 137 8.53 -5.87 12.89
N PRO A 138 7.97 -6.67 13.81
CA PRO A 138 6.67 -7.39 13.73
C PRO A 138 5.47 -6.59 14.26
N ARG A 139 5.62 -5.29 14.53
CA ARG A 139 4.64 -4.44 15.23
C ARG A 139 3.36 -4.16 14.43
N LEU A 140 3.47 -4.06 13.11
CA LEU A 140 2.34 -3.83 12.20
C LEU A 140 2.23 -4.95 11.18
N GLN A 141 0.99 -5.30 10.83
CA GLN A 141 0.73 -6.21 9.73
C GLN A 141 0.11 -5.48 8.54
N PHE A 142 0.65 -5.81 7.37
CA PHE A 142 0.13 -5.34 6.09
C PHE A 142 -0.58 -6.48 5.39
N TYR A 143 -1.82 -6.22 4.98
CA TYR A 143 -2.63 -7.13 4.20
C TYR A 143 -2.97 -6.52 2.84
N CYS A 144 -3.15 -7.37 1.83
CA CYS A 144 -3.69 -6.97 0.54
C CYS A 144 -5.02 -7.67 0.27
N ILE A 145 -5.95 -6.94 -0.35
CA ILE A 145 -7.30 -7.42 -0.65
C ILE A 145 -7.56 -7.15 -2.12
N ASP A 146 -7.63 -8.19 -2.95
CA ASP A 146 -8.02 -8.06 -4.36
C ASP A 146 -9.54 -7.94 -4.44
N VAL A 147 -10.02 -6.76 -4.87
CA VAL A 147 -11.45 -6.46 -5.00
C VAL A 147 -12.18 -7.38 -5.98
N ASN A 148 -11.46 -8.09 -6.86
CA ASN A 148 -12.05 -9.05 -7.78
C ASN A 148 -12.23 -10.45 -7.15
N MET A 149 -11.55 -10.73 -6.04
CA MET A 149 -11.55 -12.05 -5.39
C MET A 149 -12.50 -12.14 -4.20
N VAL A 150 -12.77 -11.01 -3.54
CA VAL A 150 -13.60 -10.94 -2.33
C VAL A 150 -15.07 -10.63 -2.66
N PRO A 151 -16.04 -11.03 -1.80
CA PRO A 151 -17.45 -10.72 -2.02
C PRO A 151 -17.71 -9.21 -2.03
N HIS A 152 -18.64 -8.76 -2.88
CA HIS A 152 -18.99 -7.34 -3.04
C HIS A 152 -19.32 -6.63 -1.70
N LYS A 153 -19.96 -7.34 -0.74
CA LYS A 153 -20.26 -6.83 0.60
C LYS A 153 -19.02 -6.28 1.31
N LEU A 154 -17.86 -6.91 1.11
CA LEU A 154 -16.59 -6.50 1.68
C LEU A 154 -15.96 -5.36 0.85
N VAL A 155 -16.08 -5.41 -0.49
CA VAL A 155 -15.58 -4.36 -1.41
C VAL A 155 -16.19 -2.99 -1.13
N VAL A 156 -17.44 -2.91 -0.66
CA VAL A 156 -18.06 -1.62 -0.29
C VAL A 156 -17.25 -0.84 0.76
N ARG A 157 -16.40 -1.53 1.55
CA ARG A 157 -15.51 -0.91 2.54
C ARG A 157 -14.25 -0.27 1.95
N ALA A 158 -13.88 -0.63 0.71
CA ALA A 158 -12.65 -0.21 0.06
C ALA A 158 -12.62 1.27 -0.36
N GLY A 159 -13.78 1.92 -0.42
CA GLY A 159 -13.94 3.23 -1.04
C GLY A 159 -14.08 3.15 -2.56
N LEU A 160 -14.01 4.31 -3.23
CA LEU A 160 -14.32 4.43 -4.68
C LEU A 160 -13.08 4.33 -5.59
N ALA A 161 -11.87 4.42 -5.05
CA ALA A 161 -10.63 4.58 -5.83
C ALA A 161 -9.54 3.58 -5.42
N MET A 162 -8.91 2.93 -6.40
CA MET A 162 -7.89 1.89 -6.17
C MET A 162 -6.48 2.29 -6.66
N PRO A 163 -5.39 1.94 -5.94
CA PRO A 163 -5.41 1.30 -4.63
C PRO A 163 -5.79 2.28 -3.51
N ALA A 164 -6.38 1.76 -2.44
CA ALA A 164 -6.71 2.49 -1.22
C ALA A 164 -6.04 1.78 -0.06
N ILE A 165 -5.26 2.54 0.72
CA ILE A 165 -4.47 2.03 1.83
C ILE A 165 -5.13 2.55 3.09
N GLN A 166 -5.76 1.66 3.84
CA GLN A 166 -6.50 2.01 5.04
C GLN A 166 -5.71 1.61 6.29
N LEU A 167 -5.71 2.49 7.28
CA LEU A 167 -5.22 2.18 8.62
C LEU A 167 -6.40 1.80 9.50
N TRP A 168 -6.28 0.66 10.17
CA TRP A 168 -7.27 0.13 11.09
C TRP A 168 -6.68 -0.02 12.50
N LYS A 169 -7.47 0.34 13.51
CA LYS A 169 -7.20 0.21 14.93
C LYS A 169 -8.52 0.01 15.68
N ASP A 170 -8.55 -0.82 16.71
CA ASP A 170 -9.73 -1.08 17.55
C ASP A 170 -10.98 -1.46 16.73
N GLY A 171 -10.79 -2.34 15.74
CA GLY A 171 -11.87 -2.80 14.87
C GLY A 171 -12.44 -1.74 13.90
N LYS A 172 -11.83 -0.55 13.81
CA LYS A 172 -12.34 0.58 13.02
C LYS A 172 -11.29 1.14 12.08
N LYS A 173 -11.75 1.69 10.95
CA LYS A 173 -10.92 2.49 10.04
C LYS A 173 -10.63 3.85 10.68
N GLN A 174 -9.36 4.18 10.83
CA GLN A 174 -8.90 5.46 11.38
C GLN A 174 -8.62 6.47 10.28
N ASP A 175 -7.87 6.07 9.25
CA ASP A 175 -7.45 6.95 8.15
C ASP A 175 -7.26 6.16 6.84
N GLU A 176 -7.14 6.87 5.72
CA GLU A 176 -7.02 6.30 4.39
C GLU A 176 -6.17 7.17 3.45
N VAL A 177 -5.27 6.52 2.70
CA VAL A 177 -4.51 7.12 1.61
C VAL A 177 -4.91 6.49 0.28
N VAL A 178 -5.31 7.33 -0.68
CA VAL A 178 -5.63 6.89 -2.04
C VAL A 178 -4.37 6.89 -2.91
N GLY A 179 -3.93 5.72 -3.37
CA GLY A 179 -2.67 5.53 -4.10
C GLY A 179 -2.73 5.85 -5.60
N LEU A 180 -3.38 6.95 -6.00
CA LEU A 180 -3.55 7.36 -7.40
C LEU A 180 -2.41 8.24 -7.96
N TYR A 181 -1.30 8.37 -7.23
CA TYR A 181 -0.14 9.20 -7.61
C TYR A 181 1.18 8.46 -7.40
N LYS A 182 2.32 9.16 -7.55
CA LYS A 182 3.66 8.53 -7.54
C LYS A 182 3.87 7.72 -6.26
N ALA A 183 4.25 6.46 -6.43
CA ALA A 183 4.33 5.48 -5.34
C ALA A 183 5.16 5.95 -4.12
N TYR A 184 6.30 6.63 -4.33
CA TYR A 184 7.11 7.10 -3.21
C TYR A 184 6.42 8.15 -2.34
N LEU A 185 5.55 8.98 -2.93
CA LEU A 185 4.74 9.95 -2.19
C LEU A 185 3.63 9.23 -1.44
N VAL A 186 2.98 8.25 -2.07
CA VAL A 186 1.95 7.41 -1.42
C VAL A 186 2.54 6.71 -0.20
N VAL A 187 3.72 6.07 -0.33
CA VAL A 187 4.41 5.43 0.80
C VAL A 187 4.78 6.42 1.90
N ASN A 188 5.22 7.63 1.55
CA ASN A 188 5.50 8.67 2.52
C ASN A 188 4.25 9.13 3.28
N ASP A 189 3.10 9.22 2.60
CA ASP A 189 1.84 9.58 3.24
C ASP A 189 1.29 8.43 4.10
N VAL A 190 1.45 7.17 3.69
CA VAL A 190 1.15 6.00 4.51
C VAL A 190 2.04 5.95 5.76
N ARG A 191 3.34 6.25 5.62
CA ARG A 191 4.25 6.37 6.76
C ARG A 191 3.78 7.43 7.76
N LYS A 192 3.45 8.63 7.28
CA LYS A 192 2.91 9.70 8.14
C LYS A 192 1.60 9.30 8.81
N MET A 193 0.71 8.61 8.09
CA MET A 193 -0.54 8.08 8.64
C MET A 193 -0.27 7.13 9.81
N ILE A 194 0.69 6.20 9.65
CA ILE A 194 1.11 5.28 10.72
C ILE A 194 1.74 6.03 11.90
N GLU A 195 2.66 6.95 11.63
CA GLU A 195 3.39 7.69 12.68
C GLU A 195 2.46 8.56 13.54
N ARG A 196 1.41 9.16 12.96
CA ARG A 196 0.40 9.91 13.71
C ARG A 196 -0.32 9.01 14.72
N GLU A 197 -0.85 7.89 14.25
CA GLU A 197 -1.61 6.96 15.10
C GLU A 197 -0.75 6.32 16.19
N LEU A 198 0.54 6.09 15.92
CA LEU A 198 1.50 5.59 16.91
C LEU A 198 1.92 6.64 17.94
N THR A 199 1.75 7.94 17.65
CA THR A 199 2.12 9.04 18.57
C THR A 199 0.94 9.48 19.44
N ASP A 200 -0.29 9.17 19.04
CA ASP A 200 -1.51 9.49 19.78
C ASP A 200 -1.81 8.51 20.94
N GLU A 201 -0.92 7.53 21.20
CA GLU A 201 -0.91 6.66 22.41
C GLU A 201 -0.04 7.20 23.54
#